data_AF-A0AAV8Y4H3-F1
#
_entry.id   AF-A0AAV8Y4H3-F1
#
_cell.length_a   1.000
_cell.length_b   1.000
_cell.length_c   1.000
_cell.angle_alpha   90.00
_cell.angle_beta   90.00
_cell.angle_gamma   90.00
#
_symmetry.space_group_name_H-M   'P 1'
#
loop_
_entity.id
_entity.type
_entity.pdbx_description
1 polymer ?
#
loop_
_entity_poly.entity_id
_entity_poly.type
_entity_poly.pdbx_seq_one_letter_code
_entity_poly.pdbx_strand_id
1 'polypeptide(L)'
;MQCTGANVKRKRNILTISQKMEILKQFEKNKSSVAALAKTYNIGKQTVRDIVKKKAKLQSFVAKADSANAISDRKSLKGSTFRGLDDAMTRWFLQKRSEGVPISGPMCSRQAQKFHEQLKIKGNFSASSGWLHRFKKRHGIRQVAIQGEKLSADDVAMVEFCYDLENLITEHDLKPEQVYNADETGLFGRQHRKEHLLQAQKLVHQLALGGSERD
;
A
#
# COMPACT_ATOMS: atom_id res chain seq x y z
N MET A 1 59.82 12.86 7.56
CA MET A 1 58.96 11.69 7.86
C MET A 1 57.51 12.16 7.87
N GLN A 2 56.72 11.81 6.86
CA GLN A 2 55.29 12.14 6.81
C GLN A 2 54.51 11.03 7.51
N CYS A 3 53.89 11.35 8.64
CA CYS A 3 53.03 10.45 9.38
C CYS A 3 51.82 10.07 8.51
N THR A 4 51.70 8.78 8.19
CA THR A 4 50.60 8.21 7.44
C THR A 4 49.31 8.33 8.25
N GLY A 5 48.37 9.14 7.77
CA GLY A 5 47.06 9.32 8.40
C GLY A 5 46.36 7.98 8.58
N ALA A 6 45.87 7.73 9.79
CA ALA A 6 45.13 6.53 10.16
C ALA A 6 44.05 6.22 9.11
N ASN A 7 44.09 5.01 8.54
CA ASN A 7 43.13 4.57 7.53
C ASN A 7 41.77 4.31 8.20
N VAL A 8 40.98 5.38 8.35
CA VAL A 8 39.64 5.29 8.93
C VAL A 8 38.77 4.43 8.00
N LYS A 9 38.42 3.24 8.49
CA LYS A 9 37.60 2.27 7.76
C LYS A 9 36.23 2.89 7.48
N ARG A 10 35.91 3.13 6.21
CA ARG A 10 34.60 3.66 5.80
C ARG A 10 33.46 2.77 6.31
N LYS A 11 32.43 3.39 6.90
CA LYS A 11 31.19 2.71 7.30
C LYS A 11 30.52 2.09 6.07
N ARG A 12 30.04 0.85 6.20
CA ARG A 12 29.40 0.13 5.10
C ARG A 12 28.04 0.76 4.78
N ASN A 13 27.95 1.43 3.64
CA ASN A 13 26.67 1.90 3.10
C ASN A 13 26.03 0.82 2.20
N ILE A 14 24.75 0.52 2.42
CA ILE A 14 23.99 -0.44 1.63
C ILE A 14 22.94 0.31 0.81
N LEU A 15 23.17 0.38 -0.50
CA LEU A 15 22.30 1.08 -1.44
C LEU A 15 21.02 0.29 -1.74
N THR A 16 19.94 1.04 -1.95
CA THR A 16 18.67 0.50 -2.49
C THR A 16 18.81 0.15 -3.96
N ILE A 17 17.88 -0.66 -4.49
CA ILE A 17 17.83 -0.97 -5.91
C ILE A 17 17.57 0.30 -6.72
N SER A 18 16.70 1.20 -6.23
CA SER A 18 16.47 2.51 -6.85
C SER A 18 17.76 3.32 -6.97
N GLN A 19 18.55 3.44 -5.89
CA GLN A 19 19.85 4.13 -5.92
C GLN A 19 20.84 3.47 -6.89
N LYS A 20 20.87 2.14 -6.95
CA LYS A 20 21.72 1.42 -7.92
C LYS A 20 21.31 1.71 -9.37
N MET A 21 20.01 1.78 -9.64
CA MET A 21 19.50 2.15 -10.97
C MET A 21 19.84 3.60 -11.34
N GLU A 22 19.81 4.51 -10.38
CA GLU A 22 20.23 5.90 -10.61
C GLU A 22 21.72 6.02 -10.92
N ILE A 23 22.58 5.27 -10.21
CA ILE A 23 24.00 5.16 -10.54
C ILE A 23 24.21 4.68 -11.97
N LEU A 24 23.45 3.66 -12.42
CA LEU A 24 23.53 3.16 -13.80
C LEU A 24 23.13 4.23 -14.83
N LYS A 25 22.02 4.95 -14.58
CA LYS A 25 21.56 6.03 -15.46
C LYS A 25 22.60 7.15 -15.59
N GLN A 26 23.23 7.56 -14.49
CA GLN A 26 24.27 8.60 -14.51
C GLN A 26 25.56 8.11 -15.19
N PHE A 27 25.92 6.84 -15.00
CA PHE A 27 27.09 6.23 -15.62
C PHE A 27 26.93 6.11 -17.14
N GLU A 28 25.77 5.64 -17.62
CA GLU A 28 25.50 5.46 -19.06
C GLU A 28 25.43 6.78 -19.83
N LYS A 29 24.93 7.84 -19.19
CA LYS A 29 24.88 9.17 -19.80
C LYS A 29 26.23 9.90 -19.76
N ASN A 30 27.32 9.23 -19.35
CA ASN A 30 28.65 9.80 -19.10
C ASN A 30 28.62 11.06 -18.22
N LYS A 31 27.57 11.24 -17.39
CA LYS A 31 27.36 12.46 -16.60
C LYS A 31 28.28 12.55 -15.38
N SER A 32 28.73 11.40 -14.88
CA SER A 32 29.48 11.32 -13.63
C SER A 32 30.59 10.29 -13.73
N SER A 33 31.80 10.67 -13.30
CA SER A 33 32.91 9.71 -13.19
C SER A 33 32.66 8.71 -12.04
N VAL A 34 33.35 7.57 -12.08
CA VAL A 34 33.31 6.57 -11.00
C VAL A 34 33.70 7.17 -9.65
N ALA A 35 34.64 8.13 -9.63
CA ALA A 35 35.06 8.81 -8.42
C ALA A 35 33.98 9.75 -7.87
N ALA A 36 33.29 10.49 -8.75
CA ALA A 36 32.17 11.35 -8.37
C ALA A 36 31.02 10.54 -7.77
N LEU A 37 30.60 9.47 -8.45
CA LEU A 37 29.54 8.56 -7.96
C LEU A 37 29.91 7.92 -6.62
N ALA A 38 31.16 7.51 -6.45
CA ALA A 38 31.63 6.94 -5.19
C ALA A 38 31.51 7.95 -4.03
N LYS A 39 31.84 9.23 -4.28
CA LYS A 39 31.72 10.31 -3.29
C LYS A 39 30.25 10.62 -2.98
N THR A 40 29.41 10.85 -4.01
CA THR A 40 28.00 11.20 -3.85
C THR A 40 27.22 10.17 -3.04
N TYR A 41 27.43 8.88 -3.29
CA TYR A 41 26.73 7.80 -2.61
C TYR A 41 27.49 7.25 -1.38
N ASN A 42 28.64 7.83 -1.02
CA ASN A 42 29.51 7.36 0.05
C ASN A 42 29.79 5.85 -0.02
N ILE A 43 30.26 5.38 -1.18
CA ILE A 43 30.61 3.98 -1.45
C ILE A 43 32.03 3.86 -2.01
N GLY A 44 32.56 2.63 -2.10
CA GLY A 44 33.86 2.40 -2.74
C GLY A 44 33.75 2.52 -4.27
N LYS A 45 34.83 2.97 -4.92
CA LYS A 45 34.95 2.95 -6.39
C LYS A 45 34.68 1.56 -6.97
N GLN A 46 35.14 0.51 -6.27
CA GLN A 46 34.87 -0.87 -6.66
C GLN A 46 33.38 -1.21 -6.63
N THR A 47 32.64 -0.71 -5.63
CA THR A 47 31.19 -0.93 -5.53
C THR A 47 30.45 -0.31 -6.72
N VAL A 48 30.86 0.87 -7.19
CA VAL A 48 30.30 1.48 -8.41
C VAL A 48 30.54 0.57 -9.62
N ARG A 49 31.79 0.10 -9.81
CA ARG A 49 32.13 -0.82 -10.92
C ARG A 49 31.33 -2.12 -10.85
N ASP A 50 31.16 -2.69 -9.66
CA ASP A 50 30.38 -3.92 -9.47
C ASP A 50 28.89 -3.72 -9.76
N ILE A 51 28.33 -2.54 -9.44
CA ILE A 51 26.95 -2.18 -9.80
C ILE A 51 26.81 -2.13 -11.32
N VAL A 52 27.74 -1.45 -12.01
CA VAL A 52 27.78 -1.38 -13.48
C VAL A 52 27.88 -2.77 -14.11
N LYS A 53 28.78 -3.63 -13.61
CA LYS A 53 28.88 -5.03 -14.07
C LYS A 53 27.60 -5.83 -13.88
N LYS A 54 26.80 -5.52 -12.85
CA LYS A 54 25.53 -6.20 -12.54
C LYS A 54 24.31 -5.55 -13.20
N LYS A 55 24.50 -4.62 -14.15
CA LYS A 55 23.43 -3.89 -14.86
C LYS A 55 22.30 -4.79 -15.35
N ALA A 56 22.61 -5.81 -16.18
CA ALA A 56 21.59 -6.67 -16.78
C ALA A 56 20.75 -7.42 -15.71
N LYS A 57 21.39 -7.84 -14.62
CA LYS A 57 20.71 -8.50 -13.50
C LYS A 57 19.81 -7.54 -12.72
N LEU A 58 20.24 -6.29 -12.53
CA LEU A 58 19.41 -5.25 -11.91
C LEU A 58 18.21 -4.90 -12.79
N GLN A 59 18.42 -4.68 -14.09
CA GLN A 59 17.36 -4.36 -15.04
C GLN A 59 16.31 -5.47 -15.15
N SER A 60 16.75 -6.72 -15.35
CA SER A 60 15.84 -7.88 -15.41
C SER A 60 15.09 -8.12 -14.10
N PHE A 61 15.68 -7.76 -12.96
CA PHE A 61 15.00 -7.83 -11.68
C PHE A 61 13.92 -6.75 -11.54
N VAL A 62 14.23 -5.51 -11.94
CA VAL A 62 13.28 -4.39 -11.89
C VAL A 62 12.12 -4.63 -12.86
N ALA A 63 12.38 -5.17 -14.06
CA ALA A 63 11.35 -5.49 -15.04
C ALA A 63 10.37 -6.59 -14.60
N LYS A 64 10.78 -7.45 -13.65
CA LYS A 64 9.96 -8.56 -13.12
C LYS A 64 9.17 -8.21 -11.86
N ALA A 65 9.30 -6.98 -11.35
CA ALA A 65 8.70 -6.61 -10.09
C ALA A 65 7.26 -6.10 -10.28
N ASP A 66 6.36 -6.53 -9.40
CA ASP A 66 4.92 -6.25 -9.51
C ASP A 66 4.55 -4.78 -9.25
N SER A 67 5.38 -4.04 -8.52
CA SER A 67 5.14 -2.62 -8.24
C SER A 67 6.44 -1.83 -8.03
N ALA A 68 6.42 -0.55 -8.36
CA ALA A 68 7.54 0.36 -8.09
C ALA A 68 7.87 0.43 -6.57
N ASN A 69 6.83 0.38 -5.73
CA ASN A 69 6.96 0.40 -4.26
C ASN A 69 7.68 -0.84 -3.70
N ALA A 70 7.57 -2.00 -4.37
CA ALA A 70 8.29 -3.21 -3.97
C ALA A 70 9.82 -3.08 -4.13
N ILE A 71 10.28 -2.13 -4.95
CA ILE A 71 11.66 -2.00 -5.40
C ILE A 71 12.37 -0.82 -4.73
N SER A 72 11.66 0.27 -4.45
CA SER A 72 12.22 1.56 -4.01
C SER A 72 13.17 1.42 -2.81
N ASP A 73 12.71 0.78 -1.74
CA ASP A 73 13.45 0.64 -0.47
C ASP A 73 14.24 -0.67 -0.39
N ARG A 74 14.06 -1.55 -1.37
CA ARG A 74 14.67 -2.88 -1.36
C ARG A 74 16.16 -2.76 -1.65
N LYS A 75 16.98 -3.29 -0.75
CA LYS A 75 18.46 -3.27 -0.88
C LYS A 75 19.06 -4.54 -1.49
N SER A 76 18.32 -5.66 -1.41
CA SER A 76 18.76 -6.99 -1.82
C SER A 76 17.97 -7.52 -3.01
N LEU A 77 18.70 -8.14 -3.95
CA LEU A 77 18.16 -8.88 -5.09
C LEU A 77 17.70 -10.29 -4.72
N LYS A 78 17.87 -10.72 -3.46
CA LYS A 78 17.50 -12.07 -3.02
C LYS A 78 16.00 -12.27 -3.11
N GLY A 79 15.57 -13.28 -3.86
CA GLY A 79 14.16 -13.69 -3.98
C GLY A 79 13.71 -14.62 -2.84
N SER A 80 12.51 -15.18 -3.01
CA SER A 80 12.00 -16.25 -2.14
C SER A 80 12.93 -17.45 -2.13
N THR A 81 13.03 -18.12 -0.97
CA THR A 81 13.55 -19.50 -0.95
C THR A 81 12.61 -20.42 -1.73
N PHE A 82 11.31 -20.21 -1.59
CA PHE A 82 10.27 -20.99 -2.27
C PHE A 82 9.68 -20.17 -3.42
N ARG A 83 10.38 -20.10 -4.56
CA ARG A 83 9.97 -19.26 -5.71
C ARG A 83 8.61 -19.66 -6.25
N GLY A 84 8.36 -20.96 -6.47
CA GLY A 84 7.08 -21.44 -6.98
C GLY A 84 5.90 -21.08 -6.08
N LEU A 85 6.09 -21.18 -4.76
CA LEU A 85 5.09 -20.74 -3.78
C LEU A 85 4.85 -19.23 -3.84
N ASP A 86 5.93 -18.45 -3.95
CA ASP A 86 5.87 -16.99 -4.05
C ASP A 86 5.04 -16.55 -5.26
N ASP A 87 5.33 -17.14 -6.42
CA ASP A 87 4.66 -16.83 -7.67
C ASP A 87 3.18 -17.23 -7.60
N ALA A 88 2.85 -18.40 -7.04
CA ALA A 88 1.47 -18.84 -6.84
C ALA A 88 0.69 -17.93 -5.86
N MET A 89 1.30 -17.60 -4.71
CA MET A 89 0.70 -16.69 -3.73
C MET A 89 0.46 -15.29 -4.30
N THR A 90 1.38 -14.79 -5.11
CA THR A 90 1.25 -13.47 -5.74
C THR A 90 0.08 -13.45 -6.71
N ARG A 91 -0.03 -14.45 -7.60
CA ARG A 91 -1.17 -14.55 -8.54
C ARG A 91 -2.50 -14.64 -7.81
N TRP A 92 -2.59 -15.52 -6.81
CA TRP A 92 -3.81 -15.67 -6.00
C TRP A 92 -4.18 -14.38 -5.27
N PHE A 93 -3.20 -13.70 -4.68
CA PHE A 93 -3.44 -12.44 -3.98
C PHE A 93 -3.94 -11.35 -4.93
N LEU A 94 -3.34 -11.22 -6.12
CA LEU A 94 -3.77 -10.26 -7.13
C LEU A 94 -5.17 -10.56 -7.65
N GLN A 95 -5.49 -11.83 -7.90
CA GLN A 95 -6.83 -12.26 -8.30
C GLN A 95 -7.88 -11.91 -7.24
N LYS A 96 -7.62 -12.25 -5.97
CA LYS A 96 -8.56 -11.94 -4.88
C LYS A 96 -8.73 -10.43 -4.68
N ARG A 97 -7.67 -9.66 -4.93
CA ARG A 97 -7.74 -8.20 -4.91
C ARG A 97 -8.58 -7.64 -6.06
N SER A 98 -8.52 -8.21 -7.26
CA SER A 98 -9.38 -7.79 -8.38
C SER A 98 -10.85 -8.15 -8.17
N GLU A 99 -11.13 -9.19 -7.38
CA GLU A 99 -12.48 -9.56 -6.94
C GLU A 99 -13.00 -8.68 -5.78
N GLY A 100 -12.22 -7.70 -5.31
CA GLY A 100 -12.60 -6.85 -4.17
C GLY A 100 -12.57 -7.58 -2.81
N VAL A 101 -12.06 -8.81 -2.74
CA VAL A 101 -12.08 -9.60 -1.51
C VAL A 101 -10.97 -9.13 -0.58
N PRO A 102 -11.29 -8.69 0.65
CA PRO A 102 -10.27 -8.32 1.63
C PRO A 102 -9.54 -9.56 2.14
N ILE A 103 -8.21 -9.54 2.08
CA ILE A 103 -7.38 -10.69 2.47
C ILE A 103 -6.65 -10.39 3.77
N SER A 104 -7.02 -11.11 4.83
CA SER A 104 -6.35 -11.02 6.12
C SER A 104 -5.00 -11.75 6.13
N GLY A 105 -4.14 -11.42 7.11
CA GLY A 105 -2.87 -12.12 7.31
C GLY A 105 -3.02 -13.64 7.50
N PRO A 106 -3.92 -14.11 8.40
CA PRO A 106 -4.19 -15.53 8.57
C PRO A 106 -4.70 -16.23 7.29
N MET A 107 -5.52 -15.57 6.48
CA MET A 107 -5.95 -16.11 5.19
C MET A 107 -4.77 -16.33 4.24
N CYS A 108 -3.87 -15.35 4.13
CA CYS A 108 -2.62 -15.51 3.36
C CYS A 108 -1.78 -16.68 3.88
N SER A 109 -1.61 -16.83 5.19
CA SER A 109 -0.82 -17.92 5.77
C SER A 109 -1.43 -19.29 5.48
N ARG A 110 -2.75 -19.44 5.65
CA ARG A 110 -3.46 -20.70 5.36
C ARG A 110 -3.39 -21.06 3.88
N GLN A 111 -3.56 -20.08 3.00
CA GLN A 111 -3.45 -20.33 1.56
C GLN A 111 -2.03 -20.74 1.16
N ALA A 112 -1.00 -20.13 1.76
CA ALA A 112 0.38 -20.49 1.47
C ALA A 112 0.71 -21.92 1.87
N GLN A 113 0.17 -22.41 2.98
CA GLN A 113 0.31 -23.82 3.37
C GLN A 113 -0.34 -24.74 2.34
N LYS A 114 -1.58 -24.45 1.93
CA LYS A 114 -2.27 -25.21 0.87
C LYS A 114 -1.46 -25.26 -0.42
N PHE A 115 -0.94 -24.13 -0.89
CA PHE A 115 -0.12 -24.11 -2.10
C PHE A 115 1.20 -24.85 -1.94
N HIS A 116 1.83 -24.79 -0.77
CA HIS A 116 3.04 -25.56 -0.52
C HIS A 116 2.80 -27.07 -0.67
N GLU A 117 1.69 -27.56 -0.10
CA GLU A 117 1.27 -28.97 -0.19
C GLU A 117 0.88 -29.36 -1.63
N GLN A 118 0.02 -28.57 -2.28
CA GLN A 118 -0.48 -28.83 -3.63
C GLN A 118 0.63 -28.83 -4.68
N LEU A 119 1.58 -27.90 -4.57
CA LEU A 119 2.71 -27.79 -5.49
C LEU A 119 3.84 -28.79 -5.15
N LYS A 120 3.70 -29.59 -4.09
CA LYS A 120 4.68 -30.59 -3.62
C LYS A 120 6.10 -30.00 -3.53
N ILE A 121 6.20 -28.79 -2.99
CA ILE A 121 7.48 -28.07 -2.91
C ILE A 121 8.37 -28.77 -1.88
N LYS A 122 9.63 -29.01 -2.25
CA LYS A 122 10.59 -29.65 -1.35
C LYS A 122 11.01 -28.70 -0.23
N GLY A 123 11.12 -29.26 0.98
CA GLY A 123 11.60 -28.57 2.17
C GLY A 123 10.48 -28.24 3.17
N ASN A 124 10.88 -27.93 4.39
CA ASN A 124 9.93 -27.58 5.45
C ASN A 124 9.53 -26.11 5.29
N PHE A 125 8.27 -25.89 4.94
CA PHE A 125 7.68 -24.56 4.89
C PHE A 125 6.85 -24.28 6.14
N SER A 126 7.08 -23.12 6.74
CA SER A 126 6.22 -22.58 7.78
C SER A 126 5.71 -21.21 7.34
N ALA A 127 4.39 -21.07 7.27
CA ALA A 127 3.69 -19.81 7.00
C ALA A 127 3.73 -18.84 8.21
N SER A 128 4.91 -18.74 8.82
CA SER A 128 5.22 -17.88 9.96
C SER A 128 4.94 -16.40 9.67
N SER A 129 4.78 -15.63 10.75
CA SER A 129 4.68 -14.16 10.69
C SER A 129 5.86 -13.53 9.94
N GLY A 130 7.07 -14.06 10.13
CA GLY A 130 8.28 -13.62 9.44
C GLY A 130 8.24 -13.89 7.93
N TRP A 131 7.72 -15.04 7.50
CA TRP A 131 7.51 -15.31 6.06
C TRP A 131 6.48 -14.36 5.47
N LEU A 132 5.33 -14.19 6.12
CA LEU A 132 4.25 -13.31 5.65
C LEU A 132 4.72 -11.86 5.53
N HIS A 133 5.46 -11.36 6.52
CA HIS A 133 6.04 -10.02 6.47
C HIS A 133 6.98 -9.85 5.26
N ARG A 134 7.86 -10.84 5.01
CA ARG A 134 8.78 -10.82 3.86
C ARG A 134 8.05 -10.95 2.53
N PHE A 135 6.98 -11.73 2.45
CA PHE A 135 6.11 -11.81 1.28
C PHE A 135 5.49 -10.44 0.99
N LYS A 136 4.78 -9.84 1.96
CA LYS A 136 4.17 -8.52 1.81
C LYS A 136 5.18 -7.47 1.36
N LYS A 137 6.34 -7.42 2.02
CA LYS A 137 7.42 -6.48 1.68
C LYS A 137 7.98 -6.67 0.27
N ARG A 138 8.09 -7.91 -0.22
CA ARG A 138 8.63 -8.19 -1.57
C ARG A 138 7.67 -7.81 -2.69
N HIS A 139 6.37 -7.83 -2.44
CA HIS A 139 5.34 -7.51 -3.43
C HIS A 139 4.71 -6.12 -3.21
N GLY A 140 5.22 -5.35 -2.24
CA GLY A 140 4.71 -4.00 -1.95
C GLY A 140 3.28 -4.00 -1.37
N ILE A 141 2.86 -5.11 -0.75
CA ILE A 141 1.53 -5.24 -0.15
C ILE A 141 1.52 -4.43 1.16
N ARG A 142 0.76 -3.33 1.15
CA ARG A 142 0.55 -2.48 2.33
C ARG A 142 -0.63 -3.01 3.13
N GLN A 143 -0.51 -2.95 4.45
CA GLN A 143 -1.65 -3.13 5.35
C GLN A 143 -2.42 -1.82 5.34
N VAL A 144 -3.57 -1.81 4.67
CA VAL A 144 -4.53 -0.72 4.77
C VAL A 144 -5.51 -1.16 5.85
N ALA A 145 -5.67 -0.34 6.91
CA ALA A 145 -6.80 -0.54 7.80
C ALA A 145 -8.05 -0.37 6.95
N ILE A 146 -8.90 -1.38 6.91
CA ILE A 146 -10.21 -1.27 6.27
C ILE A 146 -11.02 -0.39 7.22
N GLN A 147 -10.87 0.92 7.09
CA GLN A 147 -11.87 1.87 7.59
C GLN A 147 -13.07 1.76 6.63
N GLY A 148 -14.27 1.82 7.21
CA GLY A 148 -15.53 1.31 6.65
C GLY A 148 -15.83 1.69 5.20
N GLU A 149 -16.56 0.79 4.54
CA GLU A 149 -17.37 1.05 3.33
C GLU A 149 -16.67 1.26 1.99
N LYS A 150 -15.38 0.93 1.83
CA LYS A 150 -14.76 1.02 0.48
C LYS A 150 -14.96 -0.19 -0.43
N LEU A 151 -15.76 -1.18 -0.04
CA LEU A 151 -15.92 -2.43 -0.78
C LEU A 151 -17.42 -2.68 -1.01
N SER A 152 -17.86 -2.37 -2.24
CA SER A 152 -19.23 -2.45 -2.76
C SER A 152 -20.04 -1.15 -2.68
N ALA A 153 -19.58 -0.09 -3.36
CA ALA A 153 -20.56 0.86 -3.88
C ALA A 153 -21.27 0.17 -5.04
N ASP A 154 -22.56 -0.14 -4.86
CA ASP A 154 -23.43 -0.50 -5.97
C ASP A 154 -23.67 0.78 -6.79
N ASP A 155 -23.21 0.79 -8.04
CA ASP A 155 -23.32 1.96 -8.91
C ASP A 155 -24.78 2.39 -9.09
N VAL A 156 -25.73 1.44 -9.02
CA VAL A 156 -27.17 1.73 -9.11
C VAL A 156 -27.67 2.41 -7.83
N ALA A 157 -27.34 1.86 -6.66
CA ALA A 157 -27.72 2.45 -5.38
C ALA A 157 -27.08 3.83 -5.16
N MET A 158 -25.88 4.06 -5.70
CA MET A 158 -25.21 5.36 -5.64
C MET A 158 -25.94 6.42 -6.48
N VAL A 159 -26.39 6.07 -7.69
CA VAL A 159 -27.16 6.98 -8.55
C VAL A 159 -28.52 7.32 -7.92
N GLU A 160 -29.22 6.32 -7.36
CA GLU A 160 -30.49 6.54 -6.66
C GLU A 160 -30.32 7.45 -5.44
N PHE A 161 -29.28 7.22 -4.64
CA PHE A 161 -28.96 8.09 -3.50
C PHE A 161 -28.63 9.53 -3.91
N CYS A 162 -27.87 9.75 -4.99
CA CYS A 162 -27.58 11.08 -5.50
C CYS A 162 -28.86 11.81 -5.93
N TYR A 163 -29.75 11.11 -6.63
CA TYR A 163 -31.04 11.67 -7.06
C TYR A 163 -31.93 12.05 -5.86
N ASP A 164 -32.05 11.16 -4.88
CA ASP A 164 -32.84 11.42 -3.66
C ASP A 164 -32.26 12.57 -2.84
N LEU A 165 -30.93 12.66 -2.72
CA LEU A 165 -30.26 13.75 -2.03
C LEU A 165 -30.48 15.10 -2.73
N GLU A 166 -30.40 15.15 -4.06
CA GLU A 166 -30.66 16.35 -4.85
C GLU A 166 -32.11 16.83 -4.69
N ASN A 167 -33.07 15.90 -4.69
CA ASN A 167 -34.48 16.21 -4.43
C ASN A 167 -34.68 16.79 -3.04
N LEU A 168 -34.07 16.19 -2.02
CA LEU A 168 -34.18 16.63 -0.63
C LEU A 168 -33.57 18.04 -0.42
N ILE A 169 -32.44 18.32 -1.07
CA ILE A 169 -31.81 19.65 -1.05
C ILE A 169 -32.74 20.68 -1.70
N THR A 170 -33.37 20.33 -2.81
CA THR A 170 -34.25 21.23 -3.58
C THR A 170 -35.59 21.46 -2.86
N GLU A 171 -36.22 20.41 -2.33
CA GLU A 171 -37.52 20.47 -1.63
C GLU A 171 -37.44 21.34 -0.37
N HIS A 172 -36.33 21.25 0.36
CA HIS A 172 -36.15 21.97 1.62
C HIS A 172 -35.29 23.25 1.49
N ASP A 173 -34.95 23.67 0.27
CA ASP A 173 -34.10 24.84 -0.03
C ASP A 173 -32.82 24.85 0.84
N LEU A 174 -32.17 23.68 0.95
CA LEU A 174 -31.00 23.50 1.80
C LEU A 174 -29.78 24.12 1.12
N LYS A 175 -29.07 24.97 1.85
CA LYS A 175 -27.79 25.50 1.38
C LYS A 175 -26.69 24.46 1.57
N PRO A 176 -25.62 24.48 0.74
CA PRO A 176 -24.49 23.57 0.90
C PRO A 176 -23.90 23.57 2.32
N GLU A 177 -23.93 24.71 3.02
CA GLU A 177 -23.44 24.85 4.40
C GLU A 177 -24.33 24.14 5.44
N GLN A 178 -25.50 23.64 5.05
CA GLN A 178 -26.44 22.90 5.90
C GLN A 178 -26.40 21.38 5.65
N VAL A 179 -25.66 20.93 4.63
CA VAL A 179 -25.50 19.51 4.30
C VAL A 179 -24.23 19.00 4.97
N TYR A 180 -24.39 18.16 5.99
CA TYR A 180 -23.28 17.59 6.75
C TYR A 180 -23.20 16.08 6.52
N ASN A 181 -21.99 15.58 6.23
CA ASN A 181 -21.72 14.15 6.28
C ASN A 181 -21.68 13.69 7.74
N ALA A 182 -22.46 12.66 8.07
CA ALA A 182 -22.51 12.06 9.39
C ALA A 182 -21.75 10.72 9.46
N ASP A 183 -20.68 10.56 8.66
CA ASP A 183 -19.77 9.43 8.83
C ASP A 183 -18.92 9.62 10.10
N GLU A 184 -18.88 8.58 10.92
CA GLU A 184 -18.12 8.47 12.18
C GLU A 184 -18.35 9.59 13.23
N THR A 185 -19.58 9.77 13.74
CA THR A 185 -19.74 10.34 15.09
C THR A 185 -19.30 9.34 16.16
N GLY A 186 -17.99 9.27 16.39
CA GLY A 186 -17.43 8.74 17.63
C GLY A 186 -17.94 9.57 18.81
N LEU A 187 -18.66 8.91 19.71
CA LEU A 187 -19.18 9.43 20.97
C LEU A 187 -18.09 10.17 21.79
N PHE A 188 -17.92 11.47 21.55
CA PHE A 188 -17.38 12.41 22.53
C PHE A 188 -18.52 13.28 23.05
N GLY A 189 -19.45 12.63 23.75
CA GLY A 189 -20.47 13.30 24.55
C GLY A 189 -19.85 13.95 25.78
N ARG A 190 -19.23 15.13 25.62
CA ARG A 190 -19.12 16.12 26.68
C ARG A 190 -19.36 17.53 26.12
N GLN A 191 -20.53 18.04 26.48
CA GLN A 191 -20.69 19.41 26.98
C GLN A 191 -20.95 20.57 26.00
N HIS A 192 -21.61 20.44 24.83
CA HIS A 192 -22.32 21.62 24.29
C HIS A 192 -23.57 21.32 23.44
N ARG A 193 -24.67 21.97 23.88
CA ARG A 193 -25.96 22.26 23.21
C ARG A 193 -26.99 21.12 23.08
N LYS A 194 -27.74 20.91 24.16
CA LYS A 194 -28.98 20.09 24.21
C LYS A 194 -30.20 20.75 23.54
N GLU A 195 -30.12 21.96 22.98
CA GLU A 195 -31.30 22.62 22.40
C GLU A 195 -31.51 22.32 20.90
N HIS A 196 -30.45 22.17 20.11
CA HIS A 196 -30.59 21.98 18.65
C HIS A 196 -30.99 20.55 18.23
N LEU A 197 -30.62 19.54 19.03
CA LEU A 197 -30.98 18.14 18.75
C LEU A 197 -32.47 17.85 18.91
N LEU A 198 -33.15 18.58 19.82
CA LEU A 198 -34.58 18.43 20.03
C LEU A 198 -35.39 19.00 18.86
N GLN A 199 -34.87 20.03 18.17
CA GLN A 199 -35.52 20.66 17.02
C GLN A 199 -35.43 19.76 15.78
N ALA A 200 -34.28 19.11 15.56
CA ALA A 200 -34.09 18.17 14.45
C ALA A 200 -34.90 16.87 14.62
N GLN A 201 -34.98 16.32 15.85
CA GLN A 201 -35.84 15.16 16.13
C GLN A 201 -37.34 15.47 15.96
N LYS A 202 -37.78 16.69 16.29
CA LYS A 202 -39.18 17.11 16.10
C LYS A 202 -39.55 17.24 14.61
N LEU A 203 -38.63 17.70 13.76
CA LEU A 203 -38.86 17.84 12.32
C LEU A 203 -38.98 16.49 11.61
N VAL A 204 -38.11 15.52 11.96
CA VAL A 204 -38.18 14.15 11.42
C VAL A 204 -39.46 13.42 11.86
N HIS A 205 -39.93 13.66 13.09
CA HIS A 205 -41.18 13.06 13.58
C HIS A 205 -42.44 13.69 12.95
N GLN A 206 -42.43 14.99 12.64
CA GLN A 206 -43.55 15.64 11.93
C GLN A 206 -43.65 15.20 10.47
N LEU A 207 -42.53 14.98 9.78
CA LEU A 207 -42.53 14.45 8.41
C LEU A 207 -42.95 12.97 8.35
N ALA A 208 -42.68 12.19 9.40
CA ALA A 208 -43.10 10.79 9.50
C ALA A 208 -44.60 10.60 9.84
N LEU A 209 -45.27 11.60 10.42
CA LEU A 209 -46.68 11.53 10.85
C LEU A 209 -47.65 12.36 9.98
N GLY A 210 -47.15 13.23 9.09
CA GLY A 210 -47.99 14.09 8.24
C GLY A 210 -48.51 13.44 6.94
N GLY A 211 -48.23 12.16 6.70
CA GLY A 211 -48.60 11.46 5.46
C GLY A 211 -49.98 10.76 5.45
N SER A 212 -50.81 10.95 6.47
CA SER A 212 -52.09 10.23 6.61
C SER A 212 -53.20 11.15 7.11
N GLU A 213 -53.73 12.02 6.25
CA GLU A 213 -55.12 12.52 6.30
C GLU A 213 -55.38 13.45 5.10
N ARG A 214 -55.73 12.84 3.95
CA ARG A 214 -56.62 13.41 2.93
C ARG A 214 -57.25 12.23 2.18
N ASP A 215 -58.34 11.73 2.76
CA ASP A 215 -59.64 11.45 2.12
C ASP A 215 -60.68 11.21 3.21
#